data_AF-A0A076HSZ0-F1
#
_entry.id   AF-A0A076HSZ0-F1
#
_cell.length_a   1.000
_cell.length_b   1.000
_cell.length_c   1.000
_cell.angle_alpha   90.00
_cell.angle_beta   90.00
_cell.angle_gamma   90.00
#
_symmetry.space_group_name_H-M   'P 1'
#
loop_
_entity.id
_entity.type
_entity.pdbx_description
1 polymer ?
#
loop_
_entity_poly.entity_id
_entity_poly.type
_entity_poly.pdbx_seq_one_letter_code
_entity_poly.pdbx_strand_id
1 'polypeptide(L)'
;MPDRETPLVIACPKCNWQPEGGEQWQCSCDHIWDTFETAGECPACYKQWQDTWCLTCHCPSEHAAWYRQDKGLPLFVILPN
;
A
#
# COMPACT_ATOMS: atom_id res chain seq x y z
N MET A 1 -20.31 -18.78 -2.89
CA MET A 1 -19.67 -17.81 -3.79
C MET A 1 -18.61 -17.07 -2.97
N PRO A 2 -17.38 -17.59 -2.83
CA PRO A 2 -16.32 -16.82 -2.21
C PRO A 2 -15.79 -15.83 -3.25
N ASP A 3 -16.04 -14.55 -2.99
CA ASP A 3 -15.44 -13.42 -3.67
C ASP A 3 -13.91 -13.55 -3.56
N ARG A 4 -13.24 -13.76 -4.69
CA ARG A 4 -11.78 -13.90 -4.76
C ARG A 4 -11.19 -12.51 -4.48
N GLU A 5 -10.93 -12.22 -3.22
CA GLU A 5 -10.12 -11.07 -2.81
C GLU A 5 -8.76 -11.19 -3.51
N THR A 6 -8.58 -10.37 -4.54
CA THR A 6 -7.29 -10.29 -5.24
C THR A 6 -6.33 -9.65 -4.27
N PRO A 7 -5.19 -10.28 -3.93
CA PRO A 7 -4.25 -9.68 -2.99
C PRO A 7 -3.77 -8.35 -3.57
N LEU A 8 -4.16 -7.25 -2.91
CA LEU A 8 -3.66 -5.92 -3.21
C LEU A 8 -2.22 -5.86 -2.70
N VAL A 9 -1.27 -5.85 -3.62
CA VAL A 9 0.15 -5.70 -3.28
C VAL A 9 0.44 -4.21 -3.25
N ILE A 10 0.87 -3.74 -2.09
CA ILE A 10 1.31 -2.36 -1.93
C ILE A 10 2.79 -2.33 -2.26
N ALA A 11 3.18 -1.59 -3.29
CA ALA A 11 4.59 -1.44 -3.65
C ALA A 11 4.83 -0.10 -4.32
N CYS A 12 5.95 0.54 -4.00
CA CYS A 12 6.35 1.79 -4.63
C CYS A 12 6.45 1.59 -6.14
N PRO A 13 5.74 2.39 -6.97
CA PRO A 13 5.73 2.18 -8.41
C PRO A 13 7.07 2.45 -9.10
N LYS A 14 8.00 3.14 -8.43
CA LYS A 14 9.31 3.50 -8.97
C LYS A 14 10.42 2.51 -8.63
N CYS A 15 10.47 2.05 -7.38
CA CYS A 15 11.55 1.20 -6.87
C CYS A 15 11.08 -0.20 -6.45
N ASN A 16 9.78 -0.47 -6.53
CA ASN A 16 9.16 -1.73 -6.15
C ASN A 16 9.34 -2.11 -4.67
N TRP A 17 9.73 -1.14 -3.84
CA TRP A 17 9.83 -1.29 -2.40
C TRP A 17 8.44 -1.46 -1.78
N GLN A 18 8.29 -2.45 -0.92
CA GLN A 18 7.02 -2.82 -0.30
C GLN A 18 7.02 -2.37 1.15
N PRO A 19 6.00 -1.62 1.58
CA PRO A 19 5.78 -1.37 2.97
C PRO A 19 5.29 -2.65 3.66
N GLU A 20 5.89 -2.98 4.79
CA GLU A 20 5.54 -4.11 5.64
C GLU A 20 4.48 -3.75 6.71
N GLY A 21 3.95 -2.53 6.68
CA GLY A 21 2.89 -2.07 7.57
C GLY A 21 3.39 -1.60 8.94
N GLY A 22 4.68 -1.25 9.00
CA GLY A 22 5.33 -0.71 10.20
C GLY A 22 6.02 0.62 9.94
N GLU A 23 5.87 1.19 8.74
CA GLU A 23 6.61 2.40 8.40
C GLU A 23 5.88 3.65 8.86
N GLN A 24 6.70 4.54 9.36
CA GLN A 24 6.28 5.72 10.08
C GLN A 24 6.25 6.91 9.11
N TRP A 25 5.14 7.09 8.39
CA TRP A 25 4.92 8.33 7.66
C TRP A 25 4.49 9.43 8.61
N GLN A 26 5.17 10.57 8.50
CA GLN A 26 4.85 11.74 9.30
C GLN A 26 3.90 12.66 8.56
N CYS A 27 2.83 13.07 9.25
CA CYS A 27 1.84 14.00 8.74
C CYS A 27 2.39 15.42 8.83
N SER A 28 1.77 16.34 8.08
CA SER A 28 1.89 17.77 8.37
C SER A 28 1.40 18.15 9.78
N CYS A 29 0.58 17.31 10.44
CA CYS A 29 0.16 17.51 11.82
C CYS A 29 1.07 16.83 12.87
N ASP A 30 2.28 16.41 12.46
CA ASP A 30 3.28 15.73 13.29
C ASP A 30 2.88 14.32 13.78
N HIS A 31 1.69 13.84 13.40
CA HIS A 31 1.26 12.49 13.69
C HIS A 31 2.01 11.50 12.80
N ILE A 32 2.50 10.42 13.40
CA ILE A 32 3.21 9.35 12.71
C ILE A 32 2.27 8.14 12.63
N TRP A 33 1.95 7.70 11.43
CA TRP A 33 1.11 6.53 11.19
C TRP A 33 1.46 5.88 9.87
N ASP A 34 0.98 4.66 9.71
CA ASP A 34 1.09 3.96 8.44
C ASP A 34 0.00 4.45 7.49
N THR A 35 0.40 5.16 6.42
CA THR A 35 -0.56 5.68 5.45
C THR A 35 -1.31 4.57 4.73
N PHE A 36 -0.82 3.33 4.68
CA PHE A 36 -1.54 2.24 4.02
C PHE A 36 -2.59 1.60 4.92
N GLU A 37 -2.40 1.63 6.24
CA GLU A 37 -3.39 1.10 7.21
C GLU A 37 -4.74 1.84 7.12
N THR A 38 -4.70 3.14 6.84
CA THR A 38 -5.89 4.00 6.71
C THR A 38 -6.14 4.50 5.28
N ALA A 39 -5.55 3.84 4.27
CA ALA A 39 -5.67 4.21 2.86
C ALA A 39 -5.37 5.70 2.56
N GLY A 40 -4.42 6.29 3.29
CA GLY A 40 -3.94 7.65 3.14
C GLY A 40 -4.61 8.65 4.07
N GLU A 41 -5.54 8.24 4.92
CA GLU A 41 -6.23 9.14 5.85
C GLU A 41 -5.50 9.28 7.17
N CYS A 42 -5.12 10.50 7.56
CA CYS A 42 -4.52 10.70 8.88
C CYS A 42 -5.57 10.57 10.00
N PRO A 43 -5.43 9.67 10.99
CA PRO A 43 -6.43 9.52 12.06
C PRO A 43 -6.48 10.73 13.02
N ALA A 44 -5.43 11.56 13.05
CA ALA A 44 -5.37 12.74 13.90
C ALA A 44 -6.04 13.97 13.27
N CYS A 45 -5.80 14.22 11.97
CA CYS A 45 -6.28 15.42 11.28
C CYS A 45 -7.30 15.13 10.16
N TYR A 46 -7.62 13.86 9.92
CA TYR A 46 -8.53 13.37 8.86
C TYR A 46 -8.16 13.84 7.46
N LYS A 47 -6.88 14.15 7.25
CA LYS A 47 -6.37 14.58 5.95
C LYS A 47 -6.15 13.35 5.07
N GLN A 48 -6.82 13.33 3.93
CA GLN A 48 -6.59 12.35 2.88
C GLN A 48 -5.33 12.72 2.07
N TRP A 49 -4.31 11.89 2.15
CA TRP A 49 -3.10 12.02 1.36
C TRP A 49 -3.28 11.32 0.00
N GLN A 50 -3.13 12.10 -1.07
CA GLN A 50 -3.17 11.59 -2.45
C GLN A 50 -1.80 11.15 -2.94
N ASP A 51 -0.73 11.61 -2.28
CA ASP A 51 0.66 11.33 -2.61
C ASP A 51 1.37 10.76 -1.39
N THR A 52 2.06 9.63 -1.57
CA THR A 52 2.87 8.99 -0.54
C THR A 52 4.34 9.10 -0.91
N TRP A 53 5.15 9.52 0.06
CA TRP A 53 6.60 9.59 -0.08
C TRP A 53 7.23 8.22 0.12
N CYS A 54 8.05 7.77 -0.83
CA CYS A 54 8.78 6.52 -0.65
C CYS A 54 10.03 6.73 0.21
N LEU A 55 10.20 5.92 1.26
CA LEU A 55 11.36 5.98 2.16
C LEU A 55 12.66 5.47 1.51
N THR A 56 12.56 4.65 0.46
CA THR A 56 13.73 4.16 -0.29
C THR A 56 14.18 5.17 -1.34
N CYS A 57 13.32 5.47 -2.32
CA CYS A 57 13.70 6.33 -3.44
C CYS A 57 13.49 7.83 -3.19
N HIS A 58 12.94 8.22 -2.03
CA HIS A 58 12.66 9.60 -1.63
C HIS A 58 11.88 10.41 -2.69
N CYS A 59 11.11 9.72 -3.53
CA CYS A 59 10.26 10.32 -4.53
C CYS A 59 8.81 10.30 -4.05
N PRO A 60 8.07 11.41 -4.19
CA PRO A 60 6.63 11.36 -4.09
C PRO A 60 6.07 10.49 -5.21
N SER A 61 5.08 9.67 -4.88
CA SER A 61 4.33 8.84 -5.82
C SER A 61 2.86 8.87 -5.41
N GLU A 62 1.94 8.93 -6.38
CA GLU A 62 0.51 8.89 -6.12
C GLU A 62 0.15 7.66 -5.28
N HIS A 63 -0.55 7.86 -4.17
CA HIS A 63 -0.97 6.82 -3.23
C HIS A 63 -1.72 5.69 -3.95
N ALA A 64 -2.59 6.03 -4.91
CA ALA A 64 -3.31 5.06 -5.74
C ALA A 64 -2.37 4.15 -6.56
N ALA A 65 -1.23 4.67 -7.01
CA ALA A 65 -0.25 3.91 -7.81
C ALA A 65 0.55 2.89 -6.99
N TRP A 66 0.48 2.96 -5.66
CA TRP A 66 1.08 1.95 -4.78
C TRP A 66 0.25 0.67 -4.74
N TYR A 67 -1.07 0.76 -4.90
CA TYR A 67 -1.96 -0.41 -4.93
C TYR A 67 -1.86 -1.10 -6.28
N ARG A 68 -1.11 -2.18 -6.34
CA ARG A 68 -1.03 -3.06 -7.50
C ARG A 68 -1.92 -4.26 -7.26
N GLN A 69 -2.86 -4.47 -8.17
CA GLN A 69 -3.56 -5.74 -8.26
C GLN A 69 -2.57 -6.74 -8.86
N ASP A 70 -1.94 -7.54 -8.01
CA ASP A 70 -1.25 -8.72 -8.52
C ASP A 70 -2.34 -9.64 -9.06
N LYS A 71 -2.36 -9.83 -10.38
CA LYS A 71 -3.25 -10.82 -11.04
C LYS A 71 -2.72 -12.23 -10.75
N GLY A 72 -2.56 -12.55 -9.48
CA GLY A 72 -2.06 -13.81 -8.97
C GLY A 72 -2.92 -14.93 -9.54
N LEU A 73 -2.30 -15.64 -10.47
CA LEU A 73 -2.78 -16.89 -11.05
C LEU A 73 -3.36 -17.75 -9.92
N PRO A 74 -4.57 -18.29 -10.06
CA PRO A 74 -5.23 -18.87 -8.91
C PRO A 74 -4.47 -20.10 -8.42
N LEU A 75 -4.12 -20.11 -7.13
CA LEU A 75 -3.36 -21.15 -6.42
C LEU A 75 -4.01 -22.55 -6.41
N PHE A 76 -5.06 -22.81 -7.20
CA PHE A 76 -5.75 -24.10 -7.25
C PHE A 76 -5.14 -25.11 -8.25
N VAL A 77 -4.04 -24.80 -8.95
CA VAL A 77 -3.46 -25.70 -9.99
C VAL A 77 -2.32 -26.60 -9.51
N ILE A 78 -2.03 -26.66 -8.21
CA ILE A 78 -0.95 -27.51 -7.67
C ILE A 78 -1.45 -28.44 -6.56
N LEU A 79 -2.33 -29.39 -6.91
CA LEU A 79 -2.30 -30.72 -6.30
C LEU A 79 -2.60 -31.77 -7.40
N PRO A 80 -1.62 -32.61 -7.81
CA PRO A 80 -1.91 -33.78 -8.63
C PRO A 80 -2.68 -34.82 -7.79
N ASN A 81 -3.82 -35.21 -8.36
CA ASN A 81 -4.67 -36.39 -8.10
C ASN A 81 -4.30 -37.34 -6.95
#